data_AF-A0A5J4RSC9-F1
#
_entry.id   AF-A0A5J4RSC9-F1
#
_cell.length_a   1.000
_cell.length_b   1.000
_cell.length_c   1.000
_cell.angle_alpha   90.00
_cell.angle_beta   90.00
_cell.angle_gamma   90.00
#
_symmetry.space_group_name_H-M   'P 1'
#
loop_
_entity.id
_entity.type
_entity.pdbx_description
1 polymer ?
#
loop_
_entity_poly.entity_id
_entity_poly.type
_entity_poly.pdbx_seq_one_letter_code
_entity_poly.pdbx_strand_id
1 'polypeptide(L)'
;MILPIVLDACTIINLLRIDEDDEFLLKNLKDLNLSISECVYNEVQKNANKNPLTKEQQDYITQQLPFFVTHIINPDDNLKKDYFDELKKFCNCTKDNGELHSALLSLHLCRKEGARLFFYTDDFPAKRQLSPYFIYQQIGAIGDSVDLLLFLFWSVSEFNDKQLKKYLQNLYSEYAIPLKTFLDKIETNKDAWLKAKPRDKKLRENLQKIAIGYSKLDFDTLTEAITFFKTNKTKYQGIYAIIKQHDCIDTETELTVKIKDVLSKMNNFKICKRLC
;
A
#
# COMPACT_ATOMS: atom_id res chain seq x y z
N MET A 1 -15.48 8.67 -21.57
CA MET A 1 -14.02 8.72 -21.38
C MET A 1 -13.69 7.69 -20.32
N ILE A 2 -12.89 6.66 -20.67
CA ILE A 2 -12.45 5.65 -19.71
C ILE A 2 -11.26 6.25 -18.98
N LEU A 3 -11.39 6.39 -17.67
CA LEU A 3 -10.38 7.00 -16.81
C LEU A 3 -9.13 6.12 -16.75
N PRO A 4 -7.93 6.63 -17.07
CA PRO A 4 -6.72 5.83 -16.99
C PRO A 4 -6.37 5.52 -15.53
N ILE A 5 -5.85 4.32 -15.30
CA ILE A 5 -5.48 3.83 -13.98
C ILE A 5 -4.07 3.30 -14.03
N VAL A 6 -3.22 3.79 -13.13
CA VAL A 6 -1.87 3.26 -12.90
C VAL A 6 -1.84 2.52 -11.58
N LEU A 7 -1.27 1.31 -11.56
CA LEU A 7 -1.12 0.53 -10.33
C LEU A 7 0.35 0.39 -9.91
N ASP A 8 0.57 0.45 -8.61
CA ASP A 8 1.81 0.10 -7.94
C ASP A 8 1.88 -1.40 -7.59
N ALA A 9 3.09 -1.90 -7.32
CA ALA A 9 3.35 -3.31 -7.03
C ALA A 9 2.63 -3.79 -5.76
N CYS A 10 2.66 -3.00 -4.68
CA CYS A 10 1.98 -3.34 -3.42
C CYS A 10 0.47 -3.46 -3.62
N THR A 11 -0.13 -2.51 -4.33
CA THR A 11 -1.58 -2.54 -4.64
C THR A 11 -1.96 -3.79 -5.44
N ILE A 12 -1.19 -4.16 -6.48
CA ILE A 12 -1.45 -5.37 -7.26
C ILE A 12 -1.43 -6.61 -6.37
N ILE A 13 -0.37 -6.77 -5.56
CA ILE A 13 -0.22 -7.92 -4.67
C ILE A 13 -1.40 -8.02 -3.70
N ASN A 14 -1.79 -6.89 -3.08
CA ASN A 14 -2.85 -6.92 -2.07
C ASN A 14 -4.22 -7.18 -2.67
N LEU A 15 -4.53 -6.67 -3.87
CA LEU A 15 -5.77 -6.99 -4.57
C LEU A 15 -5.84 -8.48 -4.91
N LEU A 16 -4.75 -9.08 -5.40
CA LEU A 16 -4.70 -10.51 -5.69
C LEU A 16 -4.79 -11.38 -4.43
N ARG A 17 -4.27 -10.92 -3.29
CA ARG A 17 -4.36 -11.65 -2.01
C ARG A 17 -5.78 -11.74 -1.45
N ILE A 18 -6.60 -10.74 -1.73
CA ILE A 18 -7.98 -10.66 -1.22
C ILE A 18 -9.01 -11.10 -2.24
N ASP A 19 -8.59 -11.41 -3.47
CA ASP A 19 -9.50 -11.88 -4.52
C ASP A 19 -10.13 -13.20 -4.11
N GLU A 20 -11.36 -13.41 -4.55
CA GLU A 20 -12.12 -14.62 -4.23
C GLU A 20 -11.78 -15.75 -5.22
N ASP A 21 -12.18 -16.99 -4.87
CA ASP A 21 -11.98 -18.17 -5.71
C ASP A 21 -12.59 -18.04 -7.13
N ASP A 22 -13.53 -17.12 -7.30
CA ASP A 22 -14.17 -16.82 -8.59
C ASP A 22 -13.47 -15.71 -9.40
N GLU A 23 -12.32 -15.21 -8.93
CA GLU A 23 -11.50 -14.15 -9.56
C GLU A 23 -12.29 -12.86 -9.84
N PHE A 24 -13.28 -12.55 -8.99
CA PHE A 24 -14.16 -11.42 -9.21
C PHE A 24 -13.42 -10.08 -9.31
N LEU A 25 -12.46 -9.77 -8.42
CA LEU A 25 -11.73 -8.50 -8.51
C LEU A 25 -10.88 -8.46 -9.76
N LEU A 26 -10.12 -9.52 -10.04
CA LEU A 26 -9.26 -9.56 -11.20
C LEU A 26 -10.05 -9.37 -12.49
N LYS A 27 -11.20 -10.05 -12.66
CA LYS A 27 -12.09 -9.88 -13.83
C LYS A 27 -12.50 -8.44 -14.02
N ASN A 28 -12.95 -7.77 -12.95
CA ASN A 28 -13.36 -6.38 -13.03
C ASN A 28 -12.19 -5.42 -13.25
N LEU A 29 -10.98 -5.75 -12.79
CA LEU A 29 -9.76 -5.00 -13.12
C LEU A 29 -9.40 -5.12 -14.61
N LYS A 30 -9.69 -6.25 -15.27
CA LYS A 30 -9.45 -6.44 -16.72
C LYS A 30 -10.25 -5.49 -17.59
N ASP A 31 -11.40 -5.02 -17.09
CA ASP A 31 -12.29 -4.12 -17.82
C ASP A 31 -11.90 -2.63 -17.65
N LEU A 32 -10.87 -2.35 -16.83
CA LEU A 32 -10.37 -0.99 -16.62
C LEU A 32 -9.28 -0.62 -17.64
N ASN A 33 -9.11 0.69 -17.90
CA ASN A 33 -7.95 1.21 -18.65
C ASN A 33 -6.72 1.22 -17.74
N LEU A 34 -6.19 0.02 -17.48
CA LEU A 34 -5.11 -0.22 -16.53
C LEU A 34 -3.74 -0.11 -17.22
N SER A 35 -2.76 0.44 -16.52
CA SER A 35 -1.38 0.52 -16.99
C SER A 35 -0.42 0.33 -15.82
N ILE A 36 0.70 -0.34 -16.08
CA ILE A 36 1.77 -0.52 -15.10
C ILE A 36 3.13 -0.24 -15.73
N SER A 37 4.12 0.10 -14.92
CA SER A 37 5.50 0.19 -15.40
C SER A 37 6.16 -1.19 -15.40
N GLU A 38 7.18 -1.37 -16.24
CA GLU A 38 8.01 -2.59 -16.23
C GLU A 38 8.70 -2.79 -14.86
N CYS A 39 9.09 -1.70 -14.20
CA CYS A 39 9.65 -1.74 -12.85
C CYS A 39 8.67 -2.36 -11.85
N VAL A 40 7.40 -1.92 -11.88
CA VAL A 40 6.33 -2.49 -11.04
C VAL A 40 6.14 -3.97 -11.34
N TYR A 41 6.07 -4.37 -12.61
CA TYR A 41 5.94 -5.79 -12.97
C TYR A 41 7.05 -6.65 -12.37
N ASN A 42 8.31 -6.20 -12.50
CA ASN A 42 9.47 -6.88 -11.95
C ASN A 42 9.45 -6.94 -10.41
N GLU A 43 8.96 -5.88 -9.75
CA GLU A 43 8.78 -5.85 -8.31
C GLU A 43 7.71 -6.84 -7.85
N VAL A 44 6.57 -6.92 -8.53
CA VAL A 44 5.54 -7.93 -8.23
C VAL A 44 6.12 -9.33 -8.39
N GLN A 45 6.81 -9.63 -9.50
CA GLN A 45 7.44 -10.93 -9.72
C GLN A 45 8.46 -11.29 -8.62
N LYS A 46 9.27 -10.32 -8.20
CA LYS A 46 10.26 -10.50 -7.12
C LYS A 46 9.61 -10.68 -5.75
N ASN A 47 8.49 -10.01 -5.51
CA ASN A 47 7.81 -10.00 -4.20
C ASN A 47 6.76 -11.12 -4.07
N ALA A 48 6.25 -11.66 -5.18
CA ALA A 48 5.31 -12.78 -5.22
C ALA A 48 5.86 -14.04 -4.52
N ASN A 49 7.18 -14.16 -4.38
CA ASN A 49 7.85 -15.29 -3.72
C ASN A 49 8.37 -14.96 -2.31
N LYS A 50 7.99 -13.81 -1.74
CA LYS A 50 8.48 -13.38 -0.42
C LYS A 50 7.44 -13.61 0.68
N ASN A 51 7.94 -13.91 1.87
CA ASN A 51 7.14 -13.90 3.09
C ASN A 51 6.53 -12.49 3.31
N PRO A 52 5.27 -12.39 3.81
CA PRO A 52 4.51 -13.43 4.51
C PRO A 52 3.49 -14.24 3.67
N LEU A 53 3.58 -14.25 2.33
CA LEU A 53 2.59 -14.94 1.48
C LEU A 53 2.55 -16.46 1.72
N THR A 54 1.35 -17.04 1.83
CA THR A 54 1.17 -18.50 1.84
C THR A 54 1.49 -19.09 0.46
N LYS A 55 1.87 -20.36 0.38
CA LYS A 55 2.20 -20.99 -0.92
C LYS A 55 1.05 -20.89 -1.93
N GLU A 56 -0.18 -21.05 -1.47
CA GLU A 56 -1.39 -20.90 -2.30
C GLU A 56 -1.52 -19.47 -2.86
N GLN A 57 -1.28 -18.44 -2.03
CA GLN A 57 -1.25 -17.05 -2.50
C GLN A 57 -0.12 -16.80 -3.50
N GLN A 58 1.07 -17.37 -3.25
CA GLN A 58 2.22 -17.24 -4.17
C GLN A 58 1.91 -17.88 -5.53
N ASP A 59 1.34 -19.08 -5.53
CA ASP A 59 0.95 -19.82 -6.73
C ASP A 59 -0.13 -19.05 -7.50
N TYR A 60 -1.17 -18.55 -6.81
CA TYR A 60 -2.22 -17.74 -7.42
C TYR A 60 -1.69 -16.44 -8.04
N ILE A 61 -0.91 -15.64 -7.29
CA ILE A 61 -0.30 -14.41 -7.82
C ILE A 61 0.54 -14.71 -9.06
N THR A 62 1.36 -15.76 -9.01
CA THR A 62 2.22 -16.16 -10.12
C THR A 62 1.42 -16.59 -11.35
N GLN A 63 0.29 -17.27 -11.16
CA GLN A 63 -0.61 -17.65 -12.26
C GLN A 63 -1.28 -16.44 -12.92
N GLN A 64 -1.58 -15.39 -12.16
CA GLN A 64 -2.26 -14.19 -12.67
C GLN A 64 -1.28 -13.13 -13.22
N LEU A 65 0.01 -13.20 -12.89
CA LEU A 65 1.04 -12.26 -13.38
C LEU A 65 1.06 -12.04 -14.91
N PRO A 66 0.92 -13.06 -15.77
CA PRO A 66 0.91 -12.89 -17.23
C PRO A 66 -0.14 -11.89 -17.74
N PHE A 67 -1.26 -11.71 -17.03
CA PHE A 67 -2.26 -10.71 -17.38
C PHE A 67 -1.71 -9.28 -17.30
N PHE A 68 -0.84 -8.99 -16.34
CA PHE A 68 -0.28 -7.66 -16.15
C PHE A 68 0.76 -7.29 -17.23
N VAL A 69 1.36 -8.29 -17.90
CA VAL A 69 2.33 -8.07 -18.99
C VAL A 69 1.72 -7.24 -20.12
N THR A 70 0.46 -7.51 -20.48
CA THR A 70 -0.22 -6.79 -21.56
C THR A 70 -0.57 -5.34 -21.21
N HIS A 71 -0.42 -4.96 -19.94
CA HIS A 71 -0.69 -3.62 -19.43
C HIS A 71 0.60 -2.83 -19.14
N ILE A 72 1.76 -3.38 -19.47
CA ILE A 72 3.04 -2.68 -19.34
C ILE A 72 3.11 -1.58 -20.38
N ILE A 73 3.31 -0.34 -19.92
CA ILE A 73 3.56 0.81 -20.79
C ILE A 73 4.90 1.44 -20.42
N ASN A 74 5.71 1.67 -21.45
CA ASN A 74 6.96 2.40 -21.32
C ASN A 74 6.74 3.87 -21.67
N PRO A 75 7.09 4.81 -20.76
CA PRO A 75 7.09 6.23 -21.08
C PRO A 75 7.99 6.54 -22.27
N ASP A 76 7.64 7.57 -23.05
CA ASP A 76 8.48 8.11 -24.13
C ASP A 76 9.88 8.46 -23.61
N ASP A 77 10.92 8.07 -24.36
CA ASP A 77 12.32 8.27 -23.96
C ASP A 77 12.68 9.74 -23.74
N ASN A 78 12.09 10.67 -24.51
CA ASN A 78 12.31 12.10 -24.35
C ASN A 78 11.68 12.58 -23.04
N LEU A 79 10.44 12.17 -22.77
CA LEU A 79 9.76 12.51 -21.51
C LEU A 79 10.53 11.95 -20.31
N LYS A 80 11.02 10.72 -20.41
CA LYS A 80 11.85 10.09 -19.38
C LYS A 80 13.13 10.89 -19.15
N LYS A 81 13.83 11.26 -20.22
CA LYS A 81 15.07 12.04 -20.13
C LYS A 81 14.85 13.42 -19.50
N ASP A 82 13.75 14.08 -19.86
CA ASP A 82 13.50 15.45 -19.45
C ASP A 82 12.91 15.55 -18.04
N TYR A 83 12.03 14.62 -17.65
CA TYR A 83 11.22 14.77 -16.44
C TYR A 83 11.53 13.77 -15.32
N PHE A 84 12.29 12.70 -15.56
CA PHE A 84 12.53 11.72 -14.49
C PHE A 84 13.43 12.28 -13.39
N ASP A 85 14.50 12.99 -13.75
CA ASP A 85 15.38 13.63 -12.77
C ASP A 85 14.70 14.82 -12.08
N GLU A 86 13.83 15.55 -12.79
CA GLU A 86 13.00 16.60 -12.19
C GLU A 86 12.03 16.04 -11.16
N LEU A 87 11.32 14.95 -11.49
CA LEU A 87 10.43 14.24 -10.58
C LEU A 87 11.19 13.80 -9.32
N LYS A 88 12.36 13.17 -9.48
CA LYS A 88 13.22 12.75 -8.34
C LYS A 88 13.58 13.93 -7.46
N LYS A 89 14.03 15.03 -8.07
CA LYS A 89 14.44 16.24 -7.37
C LYS A 89 13.27 16.90 -6.64
N PHE A 90 12.11 17.01 -7.28
CA PHE A 90 10.92 17.63 -6.71
C PHE A 90 10.42 16.84 -5.50
N CYS A 91 10.36 15.52 -5.64
CA CYS A 91 9.86 14.63 -4.61
C CYS A 91 10.91 14.27 -3.54
N ASN A 92 12.17 14.68 -3.71
CA ASN A 92 13.29 14.26 -2.86
C ASN A 92 13.42 12.72 -2.78
N CYS A 93 13.18 12.04 -3.90
CA CYS A 93 13.31 10.58 -4.03
C CYS A 93 14.74 10.24 -4.49
N THR A 94 15.41 9.33 -3.77
CA THR A 94 16.77 8.89 -4.11
C THR A 94 16.82 7.49 -4.72
N LYS A 95 15.71 6.75 -4.68
CA LYS A 95 15.61 5.38 -5.17
C LYS A 95 14.77 5.31 -6.43
N ASP A 96 15.19 4.45 -7.34
CA ASP A 96 14.49 4.11 -8.57
C ASP A 96 13.64 2.88 -8.26
N ASN A 97 12.39 3.11 -7.83
CA ASN A 97 11.43 2.10 -7.40
C ASN A 97 10.12 2.17 -8.19
N GLY A 98 9.26 1.16 -8.01
CA GLY A 98 7.98 1.04 -8.68
C GLY A 98 7.09 2.28 -8.56
N GLU A 99 7.09 2.96 -7.42
CA GLU A 99 6.29 4.15 -7.17
C GLU A 99 6.75 5.35 -8.01
N LEU A 100 8.07 5.58 -8.08
CA LEU A 100 8.63 6.65 -8.91
C LEU A 100 8.41 6.38 -10.40
N HIS A 101 8.59 5.13 -10.83
CA HIS A 101 8.30 4.72 -12.20
C HIS A 101 6.81 4.84 -12.54
N SER A 102 5.92 4.55 -11.59
CA SER A 102 4.47 4.74 -11.74
C SER A 102 4.07 6.20 -11.80
N ALA A 103 4.74 7.07 -11.04
CA ALA A 103 4.53 8.52 -11.12
C ALA A 103 4.98 9.09 -12.48
N LEU A 104 6.11 8.64 -13.02
CA LEU A 104 6.56 9.00 -14.38
C LEU A 104 5.57 8.50 -15.44
N LEU A 105 5.15 7.24 -15.34
CA LEU A 105 4.14 6.66 -16.23
C LEU A 105 2.82 7.44 -16.17
N SER A 106 2.43 7.86 -14.97
CA SER A 106 1.24 8.68 -14.77
C SER A 106 1.34 10.02 -15.50
N LEU A 107 2.49 10.69 -15.42
CA LEU A 107 2.74 11.92 -16.18
C LEU A 107 2.67 11.65 -17.68
N HIS A 108 3.31 10.58 -18.17
CA HIS A 108 3.30 10.21 -19.58
C HIS A 108 1.89 10.00 -20.11
N LEU A 109 1.08 9.17 -19.45
CA LEU A 109 -0.30 8.89 -19.85
C LEU A 109 -1.17 10.13 -19.80
N CYS A 110 -1.02 10.96 -18.76
CA CYS A 110 -1.76 12.21 -18.65
C CYS A 110 -1.51 13.14 -19.85
N ARG A 111 -0.25 13.25 -20.30
CA ARG A 111 0.11 14.07 -21.47
C ARG A 111 -0.33 13.43 -22.78
N LYS A 112 -0.18 12.10 -22.92
CA LYS A 112 -0.54 11.36 -24.13
C LYS A 112 -2.04 11.36 -24.39
N GLU A 113 -2.85 11.18 -23.34
CA GLU A 113 -4.30 11.05 -23.45
C GLU A 113 -5.05 12.38 -23.27
N GLY A 114 -4.37 13.41 -22.78
CA GLY A 114 -5.01 14.70 -22.46
C GLY A 114 -6.04 14.57 -21.33
N ALA A 115 -5.87 13.58 -20.44
CA ALA A 115 -6.79 13.27 -19.37
C ALA A 115 -6.08 13.15 -18.03
N ARG A 116 -6.76 13.52 -16.94
CA ARG A 116 -6.29 13.21 -15.58
C ARG A 116 -6.54 11.74 -15.27
N LEU A 117 -5.73 11.15 -14.40
CA LEU A 117 -5.80 9.73 -14.06
C LEU A 117 -5.74 9.46 -12.56
N PHE A 118 -5.94 8.19 -12.20
CA PHE A 118 -5.73 7.71 -10.82
C PHE A 118 -4.52 6.79 -10.74
N PHE A 119 -3.59 7.14 -9.86
CA PHE A 119 -2.49 6.26 -9.48
C PHE A 119 -2.83 5.62 -8.14
N TYR A 120 -2.90 4.29 -8.06
CA TYR A 120 -3.15 3.57 -6.81
C TYR A 120 -1.87 2.98 -6.24
N THR A 121 -1.57 3.35 -5.00
CA THR A 121 -0.50 2.76 -4.19
C THR A 121 -0.97 2.62 -2.75
N ASP A 122 -0.63 1.50 -2.13
CA ASP A 122 -0.84 1.27 -0.70
C ASP A 122 0.33 1.82 0.15
N ASP A 123 1.39 2.35 -0.48
CA ASP A 123 2.51 3.00 0.20
C ASP A 123 2.15 4.47 0.53
N PHE A 124 1.70 4.68 1.78
CA PHE A 124 1.35 6.02 2.28
C PHE A 124 2.51 7.03 2.29
N PRO A 125 3.73 6.67 2.73
CA PRO A 125 4.91 7.50 2.52
C PRO A 125 5.08 7.96 1.07
N ALA A 126 4.99 7.05 0.09
CA ALA A 126 5.09 7.39 -1.33
C ALA A 126 3.93 8.30 -1.76
N LYS A 127 2.70 8.02 -1.34
CA LYS A 127 1.53 8.87 -1.58
C LYS A 127 1.76 10.30 -1.08
N ARG A 128 2.23 10.48 0.16
CA ARG A 128 2.56 11.80 0.72
C ARG A 128 3.66 12.50 -0.06
N GLN A 129 4.69 11.76 -0.46
CA GLN A 129 5.84 12.30 -1.16
C GLN A 129 5.50 12.74 -2.60
N LEU A 130 4.67 11.98 -3.31
CA LEU A 130 4.34 12.19 -4.72
C LEU A 130 3.12 13.12 -4.93
N SER A 131 2.21 13.22 -3.96
CA SER A 131 0.98 14.03 -4.09
C SER A 131 1.24 15.49 -4.49
N PRO A 132 2.22 16.21 -3.90
CA PRO A 132 2.52 17.59 -4.32
C PRO A 132 2.92 17.69 -5.79
N TYR A 133 3.65 16.71 -6.32
CA TYR A 133 4.03 16.66 -7.73
C TYR A 133 2.83 16.42 -8.64
N PHE A 134 1.93 15.50 -8.26
CA PHE A 134 0.68 15.23 -9.01
C PHE A 134 -0.19 16.48 -9.12
N ILE A 135 -0.28 17.27 -8.04
CA ILE A 135 -1.01 18.55 -8.02
C ILE A 135 -0.29 19.56 -8.92
N TYR A 136 1.02 19.74 -8.75
CA TYR A 136 1.79 20.71 -9.53
C TYR A 136 1.70 20.43 -11.04
N GLN A 137 1.88 19.18 -11.45
CA GLN A 137 1.85 18.76 -12.85
C GLN A 137 0.43 18.50 -13.39
N GLN A 138 -0.62 18.69 -12.56
CA GLN A 138 -2.01 18.45 -12.94
C GLN A 138 -2.27 17.03 -13.47
N ILE A 139 -1.57 16.02 -12.93
CA ILE A 139 -1.60 14.63 -13.42
C ILE A 139 -2.94 13.96 -13.07
N GLY A 140 -3.44 14.20 -11.86
CA GLY A 140 -4.63 13.52 -11.35
C GLY A 140 -4.54 13.30 -9.84
N ALA A 141 -5.05 12.17 -9.37
CA ALA A 141 -5.11 11.84 -7.95
C ALA A 141 -4.34 10.56 -7.63
N ILE A 142 -3.84 10.48 -6.40
CA ILE A 142 -3.25 9.26 -5.85
C ILE A 142 -4.25 8.63 -4.88
N GLY A 143 -4.71 7.42 -5.20
CA GLY A 143 -5.59 6.60 -4.38
C GLY A 143 -4.85 5.43 -3.74
N ASP A 144 -5.58 4.60 -2.99
CA ASP A 144 -5.11 3.32 -2.44
C ASP A 144 -6.11 2.20 -2.75
N SER A 145 -5.82 0.96 -2.36
CA SER A 145 -6.70 -0.19 -2.63
C SER A 145 -8.13 -0.02 -2.09
N VAL A 146 -8.33 0.76 -1.01
CA VAL A 146 -9.69 1.06 -0.51
C VAL A 146 -10.44 1.95 -1.49
N ASP A 147 -9.77 2.97 -2.03
CA ASP A 147 -10.37 3.84 -3.06
C ASP A 147 -10.74 3.02 -4.31
N LEU A 148 -9.88 2.09 -4.72
CA LEU A 148 -10.14 1.24 -5.88
C LEU A 148 -11.30 0.26 -5.63
N LEU A 149 -11.40 -0.35 -4.45
CA LEU A 149 -12.54 -1.20 -4.09
C LEU A 149 -13.87 -0.42 -4.07
N LEU A 150 -13.86 0.79 -3.54
CA LEU A 150 -15.01 1.69 -3.61
C LEU A 150 -15.33 2.07 -5.05
N PHE A 151 -14.29 2.30 -5.87
CA PHE A 151 -14.43 2.57 -7.29
C PHE A 151 -14.97 1.38 -8.10
N LEU A 152 -14.65 0.15 -7.73
CA LEU A 152 -15.25 -1.03 -8.34
C LEU A 152 -16.70 -1.20 -7.87
N PHE A 153 -16.98 -0.99 -6.58
CA PHE A 153 -18.32 -1.16 -6.02
C PHE A 153 -19.38 -0.25 -6.67
N TRP A 154 -19.07 1.04 -6.86
CA TRP A 154 -20.03 1.96 -7.49
C TRP A 154 -20.12 1.80 -9.01
N SER A 155 -19.13 1.20 -9.67
CA SER A 155 -19.06 1.06 -11.14
C SER A 155 -19.54 -0.29 -11.66
N VAL A 156 -19.41 -1.35 -10.86
CA VAL A 156 -19.82 -2.71 -11.20
C VAL A 156 -21.19 -3.00 -10.56
N SER A 157 -22.19 -3.30 -11.39
CA SER A 157 -23.56 -3.54 -10.94
C SER A 157 -23.65 -4.72 -9.98
N GLU A 158 -22.99 -5.83 -10.32
CA GLU A 158 -22.97 -7.09 -9.55
C GLU A 158 -22.26 -6.98 -8.19
N PHE A 159 -21.36 -5.99 -8.02
CA PHE A 159 -20.56 -5.84 -6.80
C PHE A 159 -21.40 -5.30 -5.63
N ASN A 160 -21.91 -6.16 -4.76
CA ASN A 160 -22.87 -5.75 -3.72
C ASN A 160 -22.22 -5.40 -2.37
N ASP A 161 -23.02 -4.84 -1.44
CA ASP A 161 -22.54 -4.36 -0.13
C ASP A 161 -21.89 -5.46 0.70
N LYS A 162 -22.40 -6.70 0.60
CA LYS A 162 -21.85 -7.85 1.34
C LYS A 162 -20.45 -8.20 0.82
N GLN A 163 -20.28 -8.24 -0.50
CA GLN A 163 -18.97 -8.45 -1.11
C GLN A 163 -18.01 -7.31 -0.74
N LEU A 164 -18.43 -6.04 -0.84
CA LEU A 164 -17.54 -4.92 -0.52
C LEU A 164 -17.07 -4.98 0.93
N LYS A 165 -17.98 -5.25 1.88
CA LYS A 165 -17.62 -5.44 3.29
C LYS A 165 -16.63 -6.59 3.47
N LYS A 166 -16.83 -7.71 2.78
CA LYS A 166 -15.93 -8.86 2.82
C LYS A 166 -14.54 -8.51 2.28
N TYR A 167 -14.42 -7.88 1.11
CA TYR A 167 -13.12 -7.45 0.58
C TYR A 167 -12.40 -6.46 1.48
N LEU A 168 -13.12 -5.48 2.04
CA LEU A 168 -12.56 -4.55 3.02
C LEU A 168 -12.07 -5.29 4.28
N GLN A 169 -12.80 -6.28 4.77
CA GLN A 169 -12.38 -7.12 5.91
C GLN A 169 -11.18 -8.02 5.59
N ASN A 170 -11.12 -8.59 4.39
CA ASN A 170 -9.99 -9.38 3.92
C ASN A 170 -8.75 -8.48 3.81
N LEU A 171 -8.88 -7.31 3.17
CA LEU A 171 -7.81 -6.32 3.09
C LEU A 171 -7.35 -5.91 4.49
N TYR A 172 -8.28 -5.61 5.40
CA TYR A 172 -7.94 -5.32 6.80
C TYR A 172 -7.12 -6.44 7.43
N SER A 173 -7.45 -7.70 7.17
CA SER A 173 -6.74 -8.85 7.74
C SER A 173 -5.32 -8.97 7.20
N GLU A 174 -5.11 -8.72 5.91
CA GLU A 174 -3.78 -8.75 5.29
C GLU A 174 -2.82 -7.72 5.92
N TYR A 175 -3.36 -6.61 6.42
CA TYR A 175 -2.61 -5.52 7.07
C TYR A 175 -2.58 -5.62 8.60
N ALA A 176 -3.63 -6.13 9.24
CA ALA A 176 -3.73 -6.18 10.70
C ALA A 176 -3.03 -7.41 11.31
N ILE A 177 -2.93 -8.54 10.58
CA ILE A 177 -2.29 -9.76 11.08
C ILE A 177 -0.78 -9.56 11.33
N PRO A 178 0.00 -8.98 10.40
CA PRO A 178 1.42 -8.70 10.64
C PRO A 178 1.63 -7.72 11.80
N LEU A 179 0.84 -6.64 11.86
CA LEU A 179 0.85 -5.68 12.97
C LEU A 179 0.57 -6.34 14.32
N LYS A 180 -0.45 -7.20 14.40
CA LYS A 180 -0.77 -7.95 15.63
C LYS A 180 0.38 -8.88 16.02
N THR A 181 0.93 -9.62 15.06
CA THR A 181 2.06 -10.54 15.28
C THR A 181 3.30 -9.80 15.78
N PHE A 182 3.58 -8.62 15.23
CA PHE A 182 4.63 -7.73 15.70
C PHE A 182 4.44 -7.35 17.16
N LEU A 183 3.23 -6.92 17.53
CA LEU A 183 2.92 -6.48 18.89
C LEU A 183 2.96 -7.62 19.89
N ASP A 184 2.44 -8.79 19.53
CA ASP A 184 2.50 -9.99 20.37
C ASP A 184 3.97 -10.36 20.66
N LYS A 185 4.85 -10.26 19.66
CA LYS A 185 6.31 -10.46 19.83
C LYS A 185 6.93 -9.38 20.72
N ILE A 186 6.58 -8.11 20.54
CA ILE A 186 7.07 -7.02 21.39
C ILE A 186 6.64 -7.25 22.85
N GLU A 187 5.36 -7.52 23.10
CA GLU A 187 4.82 -7.69 24.44
C GLU A 187 5.39 -8.91 25.14
N THR A 188 5.56 -10.03 24.43
CA THR A 188 6.18 -11.25 24.97
C THR A 188 7.62 -11.03 25.43
N ASN A 189 8.38 -10.15 24.76
CA ASN A 189 9.79 -9.91 25.06
C ASN A 189 10.02 -8.67 25.95
N LYS A 190 9.02 -7.82 26.11
CA LYS A 190 9.08 -6.52 26.78
C LYS A 190 9.64 -6.61 28.20
N ASP A 191 9.11 -7.52 29.01
CA ASP A 191 9.53 -7.66 30.40
C ASP A 191 10.99 -8.07 30.53
N ALA A 192 11.46 -8.96 29.65
CA ALA A 192 12.86 -9.38 29.63
C ALA A 192 13.79 -8.21 29.29
N TRP A 193 13.44 -7.40 28.29
CA TRP A 193 14.23 -6.21 27.92
C TRP A 193 14.24 -5.14 29.02
N LEU A 194 13.10 -4.89 29.65
CA LEU A 194 12.99 -3.93 30.75
C LEU A 194 13.76 -4.39 31.98
N LYS A 195 13.75 -5.69 32.30
CA LYS A 195 14.56 -6.29 33.38
C LYS A 195 16.06 -6.20 33.09
N ALA A 196 16.48 -6.43 31.84
CA ALA A 196 17.88 -6.34 31.44
C ALA A 196 18.41 -4.89 31.45
N LYS A 197 17.53 -3.90 31.25
CA LYS A 197 17.89 -2.46 31.17
C LYS A 197 16.96 -1.59 32.03
N PRO A 198 16.95 -1.76 33.36
CA PRO A 198 15.93 -1.17 34.24
C PRO A 198 16.00 0.36 34.33
N ARG A 199 17.18 0.95 34.07
CA ARG A 199 17.41 2.41 34.09
C ARG A 199 17.25 3.08 32.72
N ASP A 200 17.01 2.33 31.65
CA ASP A 200 16.87 2.88 30.30
C ASP A 200 15.46 3.48 30.10
N LYS A 201 15.32 4.77 30.44
CA LYS A 201 14.05 5.49 30.29
C LYS A 201 13.57 5.53 28.85
N LYS A 202 14.49 5.73 27.88
CA LYS A 202 14.15 5.79 26.46
C LYS A 202 13.59 4.46 25.94
N LEU A 203 14.14 3.34 26.41
CA LEU A 203 13.59 2.02 26.12
C LEU A 203 12.13 1.91 26.57
N ARG A 204 11.87 2.26 27.84
CA ARG A 204 10.51 2.19 28.40
C ARG A 204 9.53 3.10 27.68
N GLU A 205 9.93 4.35 27.45
CA GLU A 205 9.12 5.35 26.74
C GLU A 205 8.76 4.87 25.33
N ASN A 206 9.71 4.39 24.55
CA ASN A 206 9.44 3.97 23.17
C ASN A 206 8.67 2.65 23.09
N LEU A 207 8.88 1.69 24.00
CA LEU A 207 8.01 0.50 24.10
C LEU A 207 6.57 0.88 24.47
N GLN A 208 6.40 1.87 25.35
CA GLN A 208 5.09 2.38 25.72
C GLN A 208 4.43 3.13 24.55
N LYS A 209 5.20 3.91 23.77
CA LYS A 209 4.72 4.55 22.53
C LYS A 209 4.21 3.51 21.52
N ILE A 210 4.88 2.37 21.37
CA ILE A 210 4.38 1.27 20.51
C ILE A 210 3.00 0.78 21.00
N ALA A 211 2.86 0.49 22.29
CA ALA A 211 1.61 -0.01 22.86
C ALA A 211 0.47 1.02 22.79
N ILE A 212 0.76 2.29 23.10
CA ILE A 212 -0.21 3.39 23.03
C ILE A 212 -0.60 3.65 21.58
N GLY A 213 0.38 3.75 20.69
CA GLY A 213 0.17 4.00 19.27
C GLY A 213 -0.74 2.94 18.65
N TYR A 214 -0.53 1.68 18.98
CA TYR A 214 -1.45 0.62 18.54
C TYR A 214 -2.85 0.72 19.16
N SER A 215 -2.95 0.79 20.49
CA SER A 215 -4.24 0.76 21.19
C SER A 215 -5.14 1.94 20.86
N LYS A 216 -4.55 3.12 20.61
CA LYS A 216 -5.26 4.34 20.24
C LYS A 216 -5.37 4.56 18.73
N LEU A 217 -4.77 3.70 17.92
CA LEU A 217 -4.60 3.91 16.47
C LEU A 217 -3.87 5.24 16.15
N ASP A 218 -2.92 5.62 17.01
CA ASP A 218 -2.05 6.78 16.87
C ASP A 218 -0.74 6.35 16.22
N PHE A 219 -0.72 6.40 14.90
CA PHE A 219 0.37 5.82 14.10
C PHE A 219 1.57 6.72 13.93
N ASP A 220 1.41 8.03 14.07
CA ASP A 220 2.55 8.94 14.17
C ASP A 220 3.39 8.57 15.39
N THR A 221 2.75 8.31 16.53
CA THR A 221 3.41 7.83 17.75
C THR A 221 4.06 6.46 17.57
N LEU A 222 3.39 5.54 16.86
CA LEU A 222 3.95 4.22 16.56
C LEU A 222 5.19 4.30 15.65
N THR A 223 5.10 5.05 14.55
CA THR A 223 6.18 5.27 13.58
C THR A 223 7.37 5.99 14.21
N GLU A 224 7.12 6.96 15.10
CA GLU A 224 8.18 7.64 15.87
C GLU A 224 8.99 6.62 16.69
N ALA A 225 8.29 5.73 17.40
CA ALA A 225 8.92 4.71 18.23
C ALA A 225 9.67 3.65 17.40
N ILE A 226 9.10 3.21 16.28
CA ILE A 226 9.76 2.27 15.35
C ILE A 226 11.02 2.90 14.77
N THR A 227 10.93 4.15 14.31
CA THR A 227 12.06 4.93 13.79
C THR A 227 13.17 5.05 14.83
N PHE A 228 12.82 5.34 16.09
CA PHE A 228 13.79 5.39 17.18
C PHE A 228 14.59 4.09 17.31
N PHE A 229 13.91 2.93 17.29
CA PHE A 229 14.59 1.63 17.39
C PHE A 229 15.39 1.28 16.13
N LYS A 230 14.91 1.65 14.93
CA LYS A 230 15.67 1.51 13.66
C LYS A 230 16.98 2.31 13.71
N THR A 231 16.94 3.56 14.19
CA THR A 231 18.14 4.41 14.33
C THR A 231 19.10 3.93 15.42
N ASN A 232 18.58 3.30 16.48
CA ASN A 232 19.37 2.80 17.61
C ASN A 232 19.61 1.28 17.59
N LYS A 233 19.70 0.69 16.38
CA LYS A 233 19.76 -0.77 16.14
C LYS A 233 20.83 -1.52 16.92
N THR A 234 22.01 -0.92 17.12
CA THR A 234 23.13 -1.55 17.86
C THR A 234 22.83 -1.66 19.35
N LYS A 235 22.10 -0.69 19.92
CA LYS A 235 21.73 -0.68 21.33
C LYS A 235 20.53 -1.57 21.62
N TYR A 236 19.58 -1.67 20.68
CA TYR A 236 18.31 -2.40 20.85
C TYR A 236 18.17 -3.56 19.86
N GLN A 237 19.23 -4.37 19.73
CA GLN A 237 19.32 -5.42 18.71
C GLN A 237 18.12 -6.38 18.70
N GLY A 238 17.64 -6.84 19.86
CA GLY A 238 16.49 -7.75 19.94
C GLY A 238 15.18 -7.13 19.43
N ILE A 239 14.96 -5.84 19.72
CA ILE A 239 13.79 -5.09 19.25
C ILE A 239 13.91 -4.83 17.75
N TYR A 240 15.09 -4.38 17.33
CA TYR A 240 15.38 -4.14 15.92
C TYR A 240 15.22 -5.41 15.08
N ALA A 241 15.62 -6.58 15.59
CA ALA A 241 15.42 -7.85 14.91
C ALA A 241 13.94 -8.16 14.66
N ILE A 242 13.06 -7.85 15.64
CA ILE A 242 11.61 -8.01 15.48
C ILE A 242 11.06 -6.98 14.50
N ILE A 243 11.47 -5.72 14.58
CA ILE A 243 11.07 -4.68 13.61
C ILE A 243 11.46 -5.09 12.19
N LYS A 244 12.69 -5.58 12.00
CA LYS A 244 13.21 -6.04 10.70
C LYS A 244 12.40 -7.20 10.12
N GLN A 245 11.79 -8.04 10.95
CA GLN A 245 10.90 -9.11 10.48
C GLN A 245 9.54 -8.61 10.00
N HIS A 246 9.20 -7.35 10.30
CA HIS A 246 7.92 -6.71 9.98
C HIS A 246 8.18 -5.30 9.41
N ASP A 247 9.06 -5.22 8.40
CA ASP A 247 9.57 -3.93 7.89
C ASP A 247 8.49 -2.99 7.32
N CYS A 248 7.24 -3.46 7.15
CA CYS A 248 6.10 -2.72 6.59
C CYS A 248 5.08 -2.17 7.62
N ILE A 249 5.27 -2.34 8.94
CA ILE A 249 4.28 -1.90 9.95
C ILE A 249 3.84 -0.44 9.79
N ASP A 250 4.76 0.41 9.36
CA ASP A 250 4.58 1.85 9.20
C ASP A 250 3.53 2.17 8.10
N THR A 251 3.40 1.33 7.07
CA THR A 251 2.41 1.47 5.98
C THR A 251 1.11 0.71 6.22
N GLU A 252 1.18 -0.36 7.01
CA GLU A 252 0.02 -1.24 7.30
C GLU A 252 -1.08 -0.54 8.13
N THR A 253 -0.75 0.57 8.77
CA THR A 253 -1.58 1.19 9.80
C THR A 253 -2.59 2.20 9.26
N GLU A 254 -2.20 3.06 8.31
CA GLU A 254 -3.09 4.06 7.73
C GLU A 254 -4.22 3.41 6.92
N LEU A 255 -3.93 2.36 6.14
CA LEU A 255 -4.97 1.61 5.41
C LEU A 255 -5.95 0.96 6.38
N THR A 256 -5.44 0.38 7.47
CA THR A 256 -6.24 -0.25 8.52
C THR A 256 -7.24 0.74 9.15
N VAL A 257 -6.83 2.00 9.38
CA VAL A 257 -7.74 3.06 9.86
C VAL A 257 -8.74 3.46 8.80
N LYS A 258 -8.30 3.65 7.55
CA LYS A 258 -9.21 4.00 6.45
C LYS A 258 -10.28 2.94 6.24
N ILE A 259 -9.91 1.66 6.28
CA ILE A 259 -10.85 0.54 6.16
C ILE A 259 -11.89 0.58 7.29
N LYS A 260 -11.45 0.78 8.55
CA LYS A 260 -12.35 0.91 9.70
C LYS A 260 -13.33 2.07 9.55
N ASP A 261 -12.83 3.23 9.12
CA ASP A 261 -13.66 4.42 8.88
C ASP A 261 -14.71 4.16 7.79
N VAL A 262 -14.31 3.57 6.65
CA VAL A 262 -15.23 3.21 5.56
C VAL A 262 -16.28 2.19 6.04
N LEU A 263 -15.87 1.12 6.71
CA LEU A 263 -16.80 0.11 7.25
C LEU A 263 -17.79 0.72 8.25
N SER A 264 -17.33 1.63 9.11
CA SER A 264 -18.17 2.36 10.06
C SER A 264 -19.17 3.26 9.34
N LYS A 265 -18.73 4.02 8.34
CA LYS A 265 -19.59 4.88 7.52
C LYS A 265 -20.64 4.07 6.76
N MET A 266 -20.29 2.90 6.21
CA MET A 266 -21.22 1.99 5.54
C MET A 266 -22.35 1.46 6.44
N ASN A 267 -22.24 1.55 7.77
CA ASN A 267 -23.34 1.19 8.67
C ASN A 267 -24.41 2.30 8.77
N ASN A 268 -24.03 3.55 8.50
CA ASN A 268 -24.88 4.72 8.66
C ASN A 268 -25.24 5.39 7.33
N PHE A 269 -24.44 5.18 6.29
CA PHE A 269 -24.54 5.85 5.01
C PHE A 269 -24.41 4.84 3.86
N LYS A 270 -25.24 5.01 2.83
CA LYS A 270 -25.15 4.22 1.60
C LYS A 270 -24.14 4.85 0.65
N ILE A 271 -23.33 4.01 -0.01
CA ILE A 271 -22.50 4.45 -1.13
C ILE A 271 -23.40 4.52 -2.37
N CYS A 272 -23.39 5.68 -3.04
CA CYS A 272 -24.17 5.86 -4.26
C CYS A 272 -23.55 5.03 -5.39
N LYS A 273 -24.29 4.03 -5.88
CA LYS A 273 -23.93 3.34 -7.12
C LYS A 273 -24.25 4.23 -8.32
N ARG A 274 -23.49 4.06 -9.40
CA ARG A 274 -23.86 4.63 -10.69
C ARG A 274 -25.20 3.99 -11.11
N LEU A 275 -26.20 4.83 -11.38
CA LEU A 275 -27.43 4.38 -12.03
C LEU A 275 -27.04 4.01 -13.46
N CYS A 276 -27.17 2.73 -13.81
CA CYS A 276 -27.01 2.25 -15.18
C CYS A 276 -28.13 2.81 -16.07
#